data_AF-A0A218WDE6-F1
#
_entry.id   AF-A0A218WDE6-F1
#
_cell.length_a   1.000
_cell.length_b   1.000
_cell.length_c   1.000
_cell.angle_alpha   90.00
_cell.angle_beta   90.00
_cell.angle_gamma   90.00
#
_symmetry.space_group_name_H-M   'P 1'
#
loop_
_entity.id
_entity.type
_entity.pdbx_description
1 polymer ?
#
loop_
_entity_poly.entity_id
_entity_poly.type
_entity_poly.pdbx_seq_one_letter_code
_entity_poly.pdbx_strand_id
1 'polypeptide(L)'
;MGLSHTEDQRKGLGPVGDLTMGLGPTEDQRMGLSLVGNLMMGLSHIEDQRKGLDPVGDLRMGLGPTEDQRMGLSLVGNLMMGLSHIEDQRKGLDPVGDLRMGLGPTEDQRMGLGPVRDQTMGLGPIEDQRMGLGPVGDLTMGLGLTEDQKMGLGPVRDLTMELGPTKDQRMRLGLVGDLTMGLGPMGDLTVGLGPTEDLRMGLSPVGDLTVDSALQKI
;
A
#
# COMPACT_ATOMS: atom_id res chain seq x y z
N MET A 1 -13.42 -22.26 12.55
CA MET A 1 -11.99 -22.54 12.24
C MET A 1 -11.94 -23.79 11.37
N GLY A 2 -11.39 -23.69 10.15
CA GLY A 2 -10.93 -24.85 9.38
C GLY A 2 -9.40 -24.84 9.42
N LEU A 3 -8.78 -25.96 9.75
CA LEU A 3 -7.33 -26.05 9.95
C LEU A 3 -6.73 -26.91 8.83
N SER A 4 -5.91 -26.31 7.98
CA SER A 4 -4.86 -27.02 7.23
C SER A 4 -3.51 -26.80 7.93
N HIS A 5 -2.56 -27.72 7.71
CA HIS A 5 -1.29 -27.87 8.41
C HIS A 5 -0.51 -26.54 8.61
N THR A 6 -0.06 -26.30 9.85
CA THR A 6 0.93 -25.28 10.21
C THR A 6 2.07 -25.94 10.98
N GLU A 7 3.32 -25.68 10.62
CA GLU A 7 4.48 -26.29 11.29
C GLU A 7 4.83 -25.54 12.58
N ASP A 8 4.98 -24.21 12.50
CA ASP A 8 5.39 -23.39 13.64
C ASP A 8 4.52 -22.13 13.80
N GLN A 9 3.79 -22.03 14.92
CA GLN A 9 2.82 -20.96 15.15
C GLN A 9 3.01 -20.25 16.49
N ARG A 10 3.18 -18.91 16.48
CA ARG A 10 3.19 -18.07 17.69
C ARG A 10 2.19 -16.93 17.57
N LYS A 11 1.17 -16.90 18.44
CA LYS A 11 0.14 -15.85 18.49
C LYS A 11 0.13 -15.20 19.87
N GLY A 12 0.26 -13.87 19.91
CA GLY A 12 0.01 -13.04 21.08
C GLY A 12 -1.22 -12.20 20.84
N LEU A 13 -2.27 -12.41 21.64
CA LEU A 13 -3.54 -11.71 21.51
C LEU A 13 -3.78 -10.86 22.76
N GLY A 14 -3.92 -9.55 22.56
CA GLY A 14 -4.55 -8.64 23.50
C GLY A 14 -6.08 -8.81 23.49
N PRO A 15 -6.83 -7.91 24.10
CA PRO A 15 -8.29 -7.94 24.03
C PRO A 15 -8.73 -7.81 22.56
N VAL A 16 -9.63 -8.64 22.08
CA VAL A 16 -10.17 -8.58 20.71
C VAL A 16 -11.69 -8.66 20.82
N GLY A 17 -12.42 -7.93 20.00
CA GLY A 17 -13.84 -8.14 19.77
C GLY A 17 -14.06 -9.38 18.91
N ASP A 18 -14.79 -9.26 17.80
CA ASP A 18 -15.11 -10.43 16.97
C ASP A 18 -13.94 -10.81 16.04
N LEU A 19 -13.52 -12.07 16.09
CA LEU A 19 -12.40 -12.61 15.33
C LEU A 19 -12.83 -13.72 14.38
N THR A 20 -12.70 -13.49 13.08
CA THR A 20 -12.90 -14.48 12.01
C THR A 20 -11.62 -14.64 11.19
N MET A 21 -11.04 -15.84 11.20
CA MET A 21 -9.85 -16.17 10.39
C MET A 21 -10.06 -17.47 9.61
N GLY A 22 -9.80 -17.41 8.30
CA GLY A 22 -9.60 -18.55 7.42
C GLY A 22 -8.13 -18.61 7.00
N LEU A 23 -7.46 -19.73 7.29
CA LEU A 23 -6.03 -19.90 7.02
C LEU A 23 -5.86 -21.05 6.03
N GLY A 24 -5.13 -20.80 4.95
CA GLY A 24 -4.52 -21.83 4.12
C GLY A 24 -3.30 -22.46 4.81
N PRO A 25 -2.58 -23.37 4.14
CA PRO A 25 -1.36 -23.97 4.68
C PRO A 25 -0.29 -22.91 4.93
N THR A 26 0.39 -22.96 6.08
CA THR A 26 1.49 -22.03 6.41
C THR A 26 2.64 -22.75 7.09
N GLU A 27 3.89 -22.52 6.69
CA GLU A 27 5.04 -23.16 7.36
C GLU A 27 5.30 -22.45 8.69
N ASP A 28 5.52 -21.13 8.66
CA ASP A 28 5.96 -20.33 9.80
C ASP A 28 5.06 -19.11 10.02
N GLN A 29 4.39 -19.04 11.18
CA GLN A 29 3.43 -17.96 11.48
C GLN A 29 3.68 -17.27 12.83
N ARG A 30 3.89 -15.95 12.79
CA ARG A 30 3.95 -15.08 13.98
C ARG A 30 2.98 -13.92 13.89
N MET A 31 2.10 -13.79 14.88
CA MET A 31 1.11 -12.73 14.95
C MET A 31 1.05 -12.13 16.36
N GLY A 32 1.16 -10.81 16.45
CA GLY A 32 0.90 -10.03 17.67
C GLY A 32 -0.25 -9.06 17.41
N LEU A 33 -1.34 -9.17 18.16
CA LEU A 33 -2.49 -8.28 18.10
C LEU A 33 -2.67 -7.60 19.45
N SER A 34 -2.83 -6.28 19.49
CA SER A 34 -3.20 -5.51 20.69
C SER A 34 -4.50 -4.76 20.42
N LEU A 35 -5.54 -4.99 21.24
CA LEU A 35 -6.85 -4.29 21.22
C LEU A 35 -7.48 -4.12 19.82
N VAL A 36 -8.16 -5.15 19.31
CA VAL A 36 -8.83 -5.08 17.99
C VAL A 36 -10.34 -5.04 18.16
N GLY A 37 -11.04 -4.17 17.42
CA GLY A 37 -12.51 -4.14 17.30
C GLY A 37 -13.02 -5.42 16.64
N ASN A 38 -13.16 -5.44 15.32
CA ASN A 38 -13.49 -6.65 14.56
C ASN A 38 -12.39 -7.01 13.56
N LEU A 39 -12.03 -8.29 13.50
CA LEU A 39 -11.00 -8.80 12.58
C LEU A 39 -11.56 -9.90 11.68
N MET A 40 -11.52 -9.68 10.37
CA MET A 40 -11.79 -10.66 9.33
C MET A 40 -10.56 -10.85 8.44
N MET A 41 -9.97 -12.05 8.44
CA MET A 41 -8.80 -12.36 7.62
C MET A 41 -8.99 -13.67 6.85
N GLY A 42 -8.73 -13.64 5.54
CA GLY A 42 -8.65 -14.82 4.69
C GLY A 42 -7.25 -14.91 4.08
N LEU A 43 -6.55 -16.01 4.32
CA LEU A 43 -5.22 -16.27 3.77
C LEU A 43 -5.28 -17.53 2.91
N SER A 44 -4.68 -17.49 1.71
CA SER A 44 -4.27 -18.72 1.01
C SER A 44 -2.87 -19.17 1.49
N HIS A 45 -2.23 -20.09 0.76
CA HIS A 45 -0.92 -20.66 1.11
C HIS A 45 0.14 -19.57 1.34
N ILE A 46 0.83 -19.60 2.47
CA ILE A 46 1.94 -18.67 2.79
C ILE A 46 3.13 -19.47 3.34
N GLU A 47 4.38 -19.20 2.98
CA GLU A 47 5.52 -19.88 3.61
C GLU A 47 5.81 -19.26 4.98
N ASP A 48 6.11 -17.95 5.00
CA ASP A 48 6.60 -17.21 6.16
C ASP A 48 5.73 -15.97 6.46
N GLN A 49 5.20 -15.85 7.69
CA GLN A 49 4.34 -14.72 8.06
C GLN A 49 4.69 -14.06 9.40
N ARG A 50 4.82 -12.73 9.39
CA ARG A 50 4.97 -11.88 10.58
C ARG A 50 4.03 -10.69 10.55
N LYS A 51 3.10 -10.63 11.51
CA LYS A 51 2.14 -9.52 11.66
C LYS A 51 2.19 -8.93 13.06
N GLY A 52 2.28 -7.61 13.15
CA GLY A 52 2.13 -6.83 14.39
C GLY A 52 1.04 -5.78 14.20
N LEU A 53 -0.05 -5.89 14.95
CA LEU A 53 -1.18 -4.97 14.90
C LEU A 53 -1.36 -4.32 16.28
N ASP A 54 -1.20 -3.01 16.34
CA ASP A 54 -1.59 -2.15 17.47
C ASP A 54 -3.07 -1.71 17.32
N PRO A 55 -3.71 -1.05 18.29
CA PRO A 55 -5.17 -0.99 18.40
C PRO A 55 -5.92 -0.68 17.11
N VAL A 56 -6.73 -1.59 16.59
CA VAL A 56 -7.47 -1.40 15.33
C VAL A 56 -8.96 -1.33 15.64
N GLY A 57 -9.72 -0.49 14.92
CA GLY A 57 -11.18 -0.59 14.81
C GLY A 57 -11.56 -1.85 14.05
N ASP A 58 -12.03 -1.71 12.80
CA ASP A 58 -12.42 -2.86 11.97
C ASP A 58 -11.39 -3.19 10.88
N LEU A 59 -10.94 -4.43 10.81
CA LEU A 59 -9.97 -4.92 9.84
C LEU A 59 -10.56 -6.05 8.98
N ARG A 60 -10.56 -5.86 7.66
CA ARG A 60 -10.87 -6.88 6.66
C ARG A 60 -9.73 -7.05 5.67
N MET A 61 -9.17 -8.27 5.61
CA MET A 61 -8.02 -8.56 4.77
C MET A 61 -8.20 -9.90 4.03
N GLY A 62 -8.01 -9.88 2.71
CA GLY A 62 -7.91 -11.07 1.87
C GLY A 62 -6.55 -11.11 1.20
N LEU A 63 -5.78 -12.17 1.44
CA LEU A 63 -4.44 -12.33 0.89
C LEU A 63 -4.36 -13.58 0.01
N GLY A 64 -3.83 -13.38 -1.20
CA GLY A 64 -3.40 -14.43 -2.11
C GLY A 64 -2.12 -15.14 -1.64
N PRO A 65 -1.58 -16.06 -2.44
CA PRO A 65 -0.41 -16.84 -2.03
C PRO A 65 0.84 -15.97 -1.88
N THR A 66 1.62 -16.17 -0.82
CA THR A 66 2.84 -15.38 -0.56
C THR A 66 3.98 -16.20 0.01
N GLU A 67 5.20 -16.02 -0.46
CA GLU A 67 6.37 -16.67 0.15
C GLU A 67 6.67 -16.00 1.49
N ASP A 68 6.98 -14.71 1.47
CA ASP A 68 7.51 -13.99 2.62
C ASP A 68 6.67 -12.74 2.96
N GLN A 69 5.99 -12.74 4.12
CA GLN A 69 5.11 -11.63 4.50
C GLN A 69 5.45 -10.97 5.84
N ARG A 70 5.67 -9.64 5.81
CA ARG A 70 5.82 -8.79 7.00
C ARG A 70 4.89 -7.58 6.98
N MET A 71 4.09 -7.44 8.04
CA MET A 71 3.16 -6.33 8.19
C MET A 71 3.17 -5.76 9.61
N GLY A 72 3.34 -4.44 9.72
CA GLY A 72 3.16 -3.70 10.96
C GLY A 72 2.09 -2.64 10.76
N LEU A 73 0.99 -2.70 11.52
CA LEU A 73 -0.08 -1.70 11.49
C LEU A 73 -0.22 -1.03 12.85
N SER A 74 -0.28 0.30 12.85
CA SER A 74 -0.55 1.12 14.03
C SER A 74 -1.89 1.85 13.89
N LEU A 75 -2.66 1.93 14.99
CA LEU A 75 -3.94 2.64 15.15
C LEU A 75 -4.76 2.88 13.87
N VAL A 76 -5.57 1.92 13.43
CA VAL A 76 -6.39 2.07 12.23
C VAL A 76 -7.87 2.15 12.59
N GLY A 77 -8.62 3.08 12.00
CA GLY A 77 -10.08 3.17 12.09
C GLY A 77 -10.73 1.99 11.37
N ASN A 78 -10.75 1.99 10.04
CA ASN A 78 -11.16 0.84 9.23
C ASN A 78 -10.16 0.51 8.12
N LEU A 79 -9.84 -0.77 7.94
CA LEU A 79 -8.96 -1.24 6.87
C LEU A 79 -9.62 -2.33 6.04
N MET A 80 -9.70 -2.12 4.73
CA MET A 80 -10.02 -3.13 3.72
C MET A 80 -8.85 -3.33 2.78
N MET A 81 -8.25 -4.51 2.78
CA MET A 81 -7.13 -4.85 1.91
C MET A 81 -7.37 -6.16 1.15
N GLY A 82 -7.17 -6.14 -0.17
CA GLY A 82 -7.18 -7.32 -1.03
C GLY A 82 -5.87 -7.42 -1.81
N LEU A 83 -5.12 -8.49 -1.60
CA LEU A 83 -3.87 -8.77 -2.31
C LEU A 83 -4.03 -10.06 -3.13
N SER A 84 -3.52 -10.07 -4.36
CA SER A 84 -3.29 -11.32 -5.11
C SER A 84 -1.92 -11.93 -4.77
N HIS A 85 -1.40 -12.82 -5.63
CA HIS A 85 -0.12 -13.49 -5.44
C HIS A 85 1.03 -12.48 -5.31
N ILE A 86 1.83 -12.60 -4.25
CA ILE A 86 3.02 -11.76 -4.02
C ILE A 86 4.18 -12.67 -3.60
N GLU A 87 5.41 -12.51 -4.08
CA GLU A 87 6.54 -13.31 -3.55
C GLU A 87 6.99 -12.75 -2.21
N ASP A 88 7.37 -11.48 -2.18
CA ASP A 88 8.02 -10.82 -1.05
C ASP A 88 7.28 -9.53 -0.62
N GLN A 89 6.81 -9.44 0.62
CA GLN A 89 5.98 -8.31 1.08
C GLN A 89 6.43 -7.68 2.40
N ARG A 90 6.62 -6.36 2.39
CA ARG A 90 6.85 -5.54 3.59
C ARG A 90 5.93 -4.31 3.61
N LYS A 91 5.05 -4.24 4.61
CA LYS A 91 4.15 -3.09 4.82
C LYS A 91 4.25 -2.53 6.24
N GLY A 92 4.42 -1.22 6.35
CA GLY A 92 4.31 -0.46 7.59
C GLY A 92 3.27 0.64 7.43
N LEU A 93 2.20 0.60 8.24
CA LEU A 93 1.16 1.62 8.24
C LEU A 93 1.13 2.32 9.61
N ASP A 94 1.28 3.63 9.57
CA ASP A 94 1.03 4.55 10.69
C ASP A 94 -0.48 4.82 10.83
N PRO A 95 -0.96 5.56 11.85
CA PRO A 95 -2.38 5.69 12.14
C PRO A 95 -3.23 6.15 10.94
N VAL A 96 -4.25 5.36 10.60
CA VAL A 96 -5.14 5.59 9.45
C VAL A 96 -6.57 5.77 9.94
N GLY A 97 -7.32 6.74 9.39
CA GLY A 97 -8.78 6.76 9.50
C GLY A 97 -9.40 5.59 8.74
N ASP A 98 -9.66 5.75 7.45
CA ASP A 98 -10.19 4.68 6.58
C ASP A 98 -9.23 4.37 5.41
N LEU A 99 -8.89 3.09 5.22
CA LEU A 99 -8.01 2.63 4.13
C LEU A 99 -8.65 1.50 3.33
N ARG A 100 -8.73 1.70 2.01
CA ARG A 100 -9.07 0.68 1.02
C ARG A 100 -7.92 0.48 0.04
N MET A 101 -7.42 -0.75 -0.05
CA MET A 101 -6.30 -1.08 -0.92
C MET A 101 -6.56 -2.38 -1.69
N GLY A 102 -6.44 -2.32 -3.02
CA GLY A 102 -6.45 -3.48 -3.90
C GLY A 102 -5.15 -3.56 -4.67
N LEU A 103 -4.41 -4.64 -4.54
CA LEU A 103 -3.13 -4.83 -5.24
C LEU A 103 -3.18 -6.05 -6.15
N GLY A 104 -2.71 -5.86 -7.38
CA GLY A 104 -2.41 -6.91 -8.34
C GLY A 104 -1.19 -7.74 -7.94
N PRO A 105 -0.80 -8.72 -8.80
CA PRO A 105 0.33 -9.58 -8.51
C PRO A 105 1.63 -8.79 -8.44
N THR A 106 2.52 -9.14 -7.50
CA THR A 106 3.81 -8.45 -7.36
C THR A 106 4.93 -9.39 -6.95
N GLU A 107 6.11 -9.32 -7.57
CA GLU A 107 7.25 -10.11 -7.06
C GLU A 107 7.71 -9.49 -5.74
N ASP A 108 8.13 -8.22 -5.77
CA ASP A 108 8.79 -7.56 -4.64
C ASP A 108 8.04 -6.28 -4.20
N GLN A 109 7.46 -6.29 -3.00
CA GLN A 109 6.67 -5.15 -2.50
C GLN A 109 7.17 -4.55 -1.19
N ARG A 110 7.47 -3.24 -1.22
CA ARG A 110 7.77 -2.43 -0.02
C ARG A 110 6.91 -1.18 0.04
N MET A 111 6.10 -1.07 1.08
CA MET A 111 5.20 0.08 1.29
C MET A 111 5.29 0.61 2.72
N GLY A 112 5.52 1.92 2.84
CA GLY A 112 5.41 2.67 4.09
C GLY A 112 4.38 3.78 3.92
N LEU A 113 3.31 3.76 4.71
CA LEU A 113 2.30 4.81 4.71
C LEU A 113 2.32 5.53 6.05
N GLY A 114 2.51 6.85 5.99
CA GLY A 114 2.32 7.75 7.12
C GLY A 114 0.84 7.92 7.49
N PRO A 115 0.54 8.77 8.48
CA PRO A 115 -0.82 8.97 8.95
C PRO A 115 -1.74 9.49 7.85
N VAL A 116 -2.93 8.91 7.70
CA VAL A 116 -3.90 9.33 6.67
C VAL A 116 -5.30 9.47 7.23
N ARG A 117 -6.09 10.41 6.71
CA ARG A 117 -7.53 10.47 7.03
C ARG A 117 -8.27 9.41 6.23
N ASP A 118 -8.28 9.55 4.90
CA ASP A 118 -9.00 8.65 3.99
C ASP A 118 -8.12 8.26 2.80
N GLN A 119 -8.05 6.96 2.50
CA GLN A 119 -7.18 6.45 1.43
C GLN A 119 -7.83 5.34 0.62
N THR A 120 -7.80 5.49 -0.71
CA THR A 120 -8.15 4.48 -1.69
C THR A 120 -7.01 4.28 -2.67
N MET A 121 -6.52 3.05 -2.78
CA MET A 121 -5.47 2.68 -3.74
C MET A 121 -5.82 1.42 -4.53
N GLY A 122 -5.61 1.49 -5.84
CA GLY A 122 -5.66 0.34 -6.75
C GLY A 122 -4.36 0.27 -7.54
N LEU A 123 -3.58 -0.80 -7.36
CA LEU A 123 -2.34 -1.01 -8.11
C LEU A 123 -2.49 -2.24 -9.01
N GLY A 124 -2.09 -2.10 -10.27
CA GLY A 124 -2.01 -3.19 -11.23
C GLY A 124 -0.88 -4.19 -10.90
N PRO A 125 -0.63 -5.16 -11.79
CA PRO A 125 0.53 -6.05 -11.69
C PRO A 125 1.83 -5.26 -11.76
N ILE A 126 2.78 -5.55 -10.86
CA ILE A 126 4.08 -4.87 -10.80
C ILE A 126 5.19 -5.90 -10.57
N GLU A 127 6.38 -5.79 -11.15
CA GLU A 127 7.51 -6.65 -10.73
C GLU A 127 8.07 -6.12 -9.42
N ASP A 128 8.52 -4.86 -9.41
CA ASP A 128 9.27 -4.26 -8.32
C ASP A 128 8.62 -2.95 -7.80
N GLN A 129 8.05 -2.98 -6.59
CA GLN A 129 7.31 -1.83 -6.04
C GLN A 129 7.92 -1.27 -4.75
N ARG A 130 8.24 0.03 -4.76
CA ARG A 130 8.62 0.80 -3.57
C ARG A 130 7.80 2.07 -3.43
N MET A 131 7.03 2.16 -2.36
CA MET A 131 6.18 3.33 -2.08
C MET A 131 6.37 3.83 -0.65
N GLY A 132 6.64 5.13 -0.51
CA GLY A 132 6.69 5.83 0.78
C GLY A 132 5.81 7.05 0.74
N LEU A 133 4.74 7.08 1.55
CA LEU A 133 3.84 8.21 1.66
C LEU A 133 4.00 8.87 3.03
N GLY A 134 4.15 10.19 3.05
CA GLY A 134 4.05 11.00 4.26
C GLY A 134 2.60 11.12 4.74
N PRO A 135 2.32 12.05 5.67
CA PRO A 135 0.96 12.31 6.12
C PRO A 135 0.07 12.79 4.95
N VAL A 136 -1.11 12.20 4.79
CA VAL A 136 -2.06 12.60 3.74
C VAL A 136 -3.43 12.94 4.35
N GLY A 137 -4.11 13.95 3.83
CA GLY A 137 -5.54 14.15 4.10
C GLY A 137 -6.35 13.07 3.39
N ASP A 138 -6.66 13.33 2.11
CA ASP A 138 -7.39 12.40 1.25
C ASP A 138 -6.52 11.90 0.09
N LEU A 139 -6.48 10.58 -0.10
CA LEU A 139 -5.70 9.94 -1.15
C LEU A 139 -6.55 9.03 -2.03
N THR A 140 -6.54 9.28 -3.34
CA THR A 140 -7.04 8.36 -4.36
C THR A 140 -5.96 8.10 -5.40
N MET A 141 -5.53 6.85 -5.54
CA MET A 141 -4.46 6.47 -6.47
C MET A 141 -4.82 5.21 -7.26
N GLY A 142 -4.71 5.30 -8.58
CA GLY A 142 -4.83 4.18 -9.51
C GLY A 142 -3.56 4.08 -10.35
N LEU A 143 -2.84 2.96 -10.28
CA LEU A 143 -1.65 2.72 -11.08
C LEU A 143 -1.85 1.48 -11.96
N GLY A 144 -1.50 1.61 -13.24
CA GLY A 144 -1.52 0.53 -14.22
C GLY A 144 -0.43 -0.51 -14.00
N LEU A 145 -0.19 -1.33 -15.01
CA LEU A 145 0.91 -2.30 -15.02
C LEU A 145 2.24 -1.55 -15.10
N THR A 146 3.20 -1.92 -14.26
CA THR A 146 4.53 -1.31 -14.24
C THR A 146 5.60 -2.37 -14.01
N GLU A 147 6.74 -2.32 -14.69
CA GLU A 147 7.88 -3.19 -14.34
C GLU A 147 8.49 -2.69 -13.01
N ASP A 148 8.96 -1.44 -13.00
CA ASP A 148 9.66 -0.82 -11.88
C ASP A 148 8.94 0.42 -11.36
N GLN A 149 8.50 0.42 -10.10
CA GLN A 149 7.82 1.56 -9.49
C GLN A 149 8.50 2.07 -8.22
N LYS A 150 8.90 3.34 -8.21
CA LYS A 150 9.43 4.06 -7.04
C LYS A 150 8.71 5.38 -6.81
N MET A 151 7.96 5.47 -5.72
CA MET A 151 7.18 6.65 -5.38
C MET A 151 7.47 7.12 -3.95
N GLY A 152 7.83 8.40 -3.81
CA GLY A 152 8.01 9.07 -2.54
C GLY A 152 7.17 10.35 -2.49
N LEU A 153 6.19 10.40 -1.59
CA LEU A 153 5.33 11.57 -1.41
C LEU A 153 5.57 12.18 -0.03
N GLY A 154 5.78 13.49 0.02
CA GLY A 154 5.77 14.27 1.24
C GLY A 154 4.35 14.43 1.80
N PRO A 155 4.16 15.35 2.75
CA PRO A 155 2.83 15.68 3.26
C PRO A 155 1.92 16.20 2.13
N VAL A 156 0.71 15.64 2.00
CA VAL A 156 -0.27 16.08 1.00
C VAL A 156 -1.61 16.38 1.66
N ARG A 157 -2.32 17.43 1.22
CA ARG A 157 -3.71 17.62 1.65
C ARG A 157 -4.61 16.66 0.87
N ASP A 158 -4.75 16.87 -0.44
CA ASP A 158 -5.60 16.04 -1.29
C ASP A 158 -4.83 15.56 -2.54
N LEU A 159 -4.79 14.24 -2.76
CA LEU A 159 -4.12 13.62 -3.90
C LEU A 159 -5.08 12.75 -4.69
N THR A 160 -5.22 13.05 -5.99
CA THR A 160 -5.84 12.17 -6.98
C THR A 160 -4.86 11.87 -8.10
N MET A 161 -4.54 10.60 -8.31
CA MET A 161 -3.58 10.17 -9.33
C MET A 161 -4.08 8.95 -10.08
N GLU A 162 -4.06 9.01 -11.40
CA GLU A 162 -4.38 7.88 -12.29
C GLU A 162 -3.29 7.77 -13.36
N LEU A 163 -2.49 6.72 -13.29
CA LEU A 163 -1.38 6.49 -14.23
C LEU A 163 -1.63 5.20 -15.00
N GLY A 164 -1.53 5.31 -16.33
CA GLY A 164 -1.57 4.17 -17.23
C GLY A 164 -0.32 3.30 -17.12
N PRO A 165 -0.24 2.22 -17.92
CA PRO A 165 0.92 1.33 -17.92
C PRO A 165 2.21 2.05 -18.28
N THR A 166 3.30 1.73 -17.56
CA THR A 166 4.64 2.27 -17.78
C THR A 166 5.69 1.17 -17.66
N LYS A 167 6.90 1.37 -18.17
CA LYS A 167 8.03 0.48 -17.84
C LYS A 167 8.61 0.89 -16.50
N ASP A 168 9.19 2.08 -16.46
CA ASP A 168 9.81 2.65 -15.27
C ASP A 168 9.03 3.88 -14.79
N GLN A 169 8.63 3.87 -13.52
CA GLN A 169 7.97 5.01 -12.89
C GLN A 169 8.71 5.48 -11.64
N ARG A 170 9.21 6.72 -11.68
CA ARG A 170 9.90 7.38 -10.57
C ARG A 170 9.23 8.70 -10.24
N MET A 171 8.66 8.79 -9.04
CA MET A 171 8.01 10.00 -8.56
C MET A 171 8.55 10.42 -7.19
N ARG A 172 8.92 11.70 -7.08
CA ARG A 172 9.23 12.34 -5.81
C ARG A 172 8.52 13.68 -5.71
N LEU A 173 7.53 13.74 -4.83
CA LEU A 173 6.76 14.96 -4.58
C LEU A 173 7.02 15.46 -3.17
N GLY A 174 7.25 16.77 -3.04
CA GLY A 174 7.39 17.46 -1.76
C GLY A 174 6.06 17.65 -1.05
N LEU A 175 5.94 18.76 -0.31
CA LEU A 175 4.66 19.18 0.27
C LEU A 175 3.71 19.59 -0.86
N VAL A 176 2.52 19.01 -0.92
CA VAL A 176 1.52 19.40 -1.92
C VAL A 176 0.22 19.76 -1.22
N GLY A 177 -0.43 20.87 -1.62
CA GLY A 177 -1.82 21.13 -1.24
C GLY A 177 -2.71 20.13 -1.97
N ASP A 178 -3.15 20.48 -3.17
CA ASP A 178 -4.01 19.63 -4.00
C ASP A 178 -3.32 19.20 -5.29
N LEU A 179 -3.22 17.89 -5.53
CA LEU A 179 -2.68 17.33 -6.77
C LEU A 179 -3.72 16.48 -7.49
N THR A 180 -3.93 16.78 -8.76
CA THR A 180 -4.64 15.89 -9.68
C THR A 180 -3.76 15.59 -10.89
N MET A 181 -3.41 14.30 -11.08
CA MET A 181 -2.59 13.86 -12.21
C MET A 181 -3.24 12.68 -12.93
N GLY A 182 -3.40 12.80 -14.24
CA GLY A 182 -3.87 11.72 -15.13
C GLY A 182 -2.91 11.51 -16.28
N LEU A 183 -2.21 10.37 -16.34
CA LEU A 183 -1.29 10.05 -17.43
C LEU A 183 -1.73 8.78 -18.14
N GLY A 184 -1.78 8.82 -19.47
CA GLY A 184 -1.97 7.62 -20.29
C GLY A 184 -0.75 6.69 -20.28
N PRO A 185 -0.81 5.58 -21.02
CA PRO A 185 0.32 4.67 -21.21
C PRO A 185 1.58 5.42 -21.67
N MET A 186 2.73 5.07 -21.09
CA MET A 186 4.01 5.74 -21.30
C MET A 186 5.15 4.71 -21.33
N GLY A 187 6.31 5.08 -21.86
CA GLY A 187 7.58 4.36 -21.65
C GLY A 187 8.08 4.61 -20.23
N ASP A 188 8.95 5.61 -20.07
CA ASP A 188 9.51 5.98 -18.77
C ASP A 188 8.93 7.29 -18.23
N LEU A 189 8.61 7.31 -16.93
CA LEU A 189 8.10 8.48 -16.21
C LEU A 189 9.03 8.86 -15.06
N THR A 190 9.59 10.06 -15.11
CA THR A 190 10.29 10.67 -13.98
C THR A 190 9.68 12.02 -13.63
N VAL A 191 9.16 12.17 -12.41
CA VAL A 191 8.60 13.44 -11.92
C VAL A 191 9.22 13.80 -10.58
N GLY A 192 9.88 14.96 -10.51
CA GLY A 192 10.39 15.57 -9.29
C GLY A 192 9.75 16.94 -9.08
N LEU A 193 8.90 17.08 -8.06
CA LEU A 193 8.24 18.34 -7.75
C LEU A 193 8.55 18.79 -6.32
N GLY A 194 8.90 20.07 -6.19
CA GLY A 194 9.04 20.74 -4.91
C GLY A 194 7.69 21.08 -4.27
N PRO A 195 7.71 21.85 -3.16
CA PRO A 195 6.49 22.32 -2.53
C PRO A 195 5.58 23.04 -3.53
N THR A 196 4.33 22.62 -3.62
CA THR A 196 3.34 23.21 -4.55
C THR A 196 2.01 23.36 -3.82
N GLU A 197 1.29 24.47 -4.03
CA GLU A 197 -0.07 24.61 -3.48
C GLU A 197 -1.03 23.73 -4.27
N ASP A 198 -1.29 24.05 -5.55
CA ASP A 198 -2.18 23.26 -6.39
C ASP A 198 -1.51 22.88 -7.72
N LEU A 199 -1.66 21.63 -8.14
CA LEU A 199 -1.17 21.15 -9.43
C LEU A 199 -2.20 20.26 -10.12
N ARG A 200 -2.45 20.55 -11.40
CA ARG A 200 -3.28 19.73 -12.30
C ARG A 200 -2.52 19.40 -13.56
N MET A 201 -2.39 18.11 -13.87
CA MET A 201 -1.73 17.63 -15.08
C MET A 201 -2.52 16.49 -15.71
N GLY A 202 -2.70 16.55 -17.03
CA GLY A 202 -3.36 15.50 -17.82
C GLY A 202 -2.62 15.31 -19.13
N LEU A 203 -2.05 14.12 -19.37
CA LEU A 203 -1.32 13.83 -20.61
C LEU A 203 -1.80 12.51 -21.24
N SER A 204 -1.96 12.57 -22.56
CA SER A 204 -2.23 11.40 -23.42
C SER A 204 -0.93 10.61 -23.68
N PRO A 205 -0.99 9.41 -24.32
CA PRO A 205 0.19 8.57 -24.49
C PRO A 205 1.36 9.32 -25.15
N VAL A 206 2.52 9.30 -24.50
CA VAL A 206 3.78 9.88 -24.96
C VAL A 206 4.88 8.82 -24.76
N GLY A 207 6.03 8.97 -25.44
CA GLY A 207 7.19 8.07 -25.29
C GLY A 207 7.75 8.11 -23.87
N ASP A 208 8.68 9.02 -23.58
CA ASP A 208 9.24 9.22 -22.24
C ASP A 208 8.93 10.63 -21.72
N LEU A 209 8.72 10.77 -20.40
CA LEU A 209 8.42 12.04 -19.75
C LEU A 209 9.33 12.24 -18.54
N THR A 210 10.06 13.35 -18.56
CA THR A 210 10.77 13.85 -17.39
C THR A 210 10.25 15.24 -17.04
N VAL A 211 9.77 15.41 -15.81
CA VAL A 211 9.39 16.70 -15.24
C VAL A 211 10.24 16.92 -14.00
N ASP A 212 10.97 18.02 -13.93
CA ASP A 212 11.77 18.38 -12.76
C ASP A 212 11.54 19.85 -12.41
N SER A 213 11.12 20.10 -11.18
CA SER A 213 10.98 21.44 -10.61
C SER A 213 12.24 21.82 -9.82
N ALA A 214 13.41 21.85 -10.48
CA ALA A 214 14.60 22.46 -9.91
C ALA A 214 14.57 23.98 -10.08
N LEU A 215 13.79 24.71 -9.26
CA LEU A 215 14.08 26.09 -8.83
C LEU A 215 12.95 26.66 -7.94
N GLN A 216 13.12 26.61 -6.63
CA GLN A 216 12.68 27.69 -5.76
C GLN A 216 13.75 27.92 -4.68
N LYS A 217 14.77 28.69 -5.06
CA LYS A 217 15.37 29.61 -4.10
C LYS A 217 14.39 30.78 -3.98
N ILE A 218 13.67 30.85 -2.87
CA ILE A 218 13.25 32.11 -2.25
C ILE A 218 13.50 31.96 -0.76
#